data_AF-X1GNT1-F1
#
_entry.id   AF-X1GNT1-F1
#
_cell.length_a   1.000
_cell.length_b   1.000
_cell.length_c   1.000
_cell.angle_alpha   90.00
_cell.angle_beta   90.00
_cell.angle_gamma   90.00
#
_symmetry.space_group_name_H-M   'P 1'
#
loop_
_entity.id
_entity.type
_entity.pdbx_description
1 polymer ?
#
loop_
_entity_poly.entity_id
_entity_poly.type
_entity_poly.pdbx_seq_one_letter_code
_entity_poly.pdbx_strand_id
1 'polypeptide(L)'
;MICVSQDSFERDNAFKLLTWISHRYGFGTYIHLIEGYYSRIAHLEADQFLTQLIEKSEDEKSRVFMDTIISPSYTSAIAQIIQLPSISGMDNNLILFEFDKENPVNLSQIIDN
;
A
#
# COMPACT_ATOMS: atom_id res chain seq x y z
N MET A 1 2.58 -6.84 -8.30
CA MET A 1 2.97 -7.02 -6.88
C MET A 1 2.34 -5.89 -6.12
N ILE A 2 1.69 -6.18 -5.00
CA ILE A 2 1.05 -5.15 -4.18
C ILE A 2 1.74 -5.06 -2.83
N CYS A 3 1.98 -3.85 -2.35
CA CYS A 3 2.37 -3.57 -0.98
C CYS A 3 1.26 -2.76 -0.32
N VAL A 4 0.93 -3.08 0.94
CA VAL A 4 -0.09 -2.37 1.71
C VAL A 4 0.52 -1.88 3.01
N SER A 5 0.34 -0.61 3.35
CA SER A 5 0.75 -0.05 4.63
C SER A 5 -0.26 0.98 5.15
N GLN A 6 -0.45 1.02 6.47
CA GLN A 6 -1.16 2.09 7.17
C GLN A 6 -0.21 3.19 7.64
N ASP A 7 1.11 2.94 7.58
CA ASP A 7 2.14 3.78 8.19
C ASP A 7 3.11 4.34 7.13
N SER A 8 2.60 4.62 5.93
CA SER A 8 3.40 5.00 4.75
C SER A 8 4.22 6.30 4.94
N PHE A 9 3.84 7.11 5.93
CA PHE A 9 4.46 8.40 6.23
C PHE A 9 5.39 8.32 7.44
N GLU A 10 5.25 7.30 8.29
CA GLU A 10 6.15 6.99 9.39
C GLU A 10 7.31 6.09 8.94
N ARG A 11 7.04 5.16 8.00
CA ARG A 11 8.00 4.14 7.55
C ARG A 11 7.99 4.01 6.03
N ASP A 12 9.18 3.97 5.43
CA ASP A 12 9.34 3.88 3.97
C ASP A 12 10.08 2.62 3.49
N ASN A 13 10.41 1.71 4.41
CA ASN A 13 11.18 0.51 4.09
C ASN A 13 10.44 -0.43 3.13
N ALA A 14 9.13 -0.65 3.34
CA ALA A 14 8.34 -1.45 2.42
C ALA A 14 8.23 -0.81 1.02
N PHE A 15 8.12 0.52 0.97
CA PHE A 15 8.13 1.26 -0.30
C PHE A 15 9.47 1.11 -1.03
N LYS A 16 10.60 1.34 -0.34
CA LYS A 16 11.95 1.15 -0.90
C LYS A 16 12.18 -0.27 -1.42
N LEU A 17 11.74 -1.27 -0.65
CA LEU A 17 11.83 -2.67 -1.06
C LEU A 17 10.99 -2.94 -2.32
N LEU A 18 9.74 -2.46 -2.35
CA LEU A 18 8.89 -2.57 -3.53
C LEU A 18 9.54 -1.91 -4.74
N THR A 19 10.03 -0.67 -4.63
CA THR A 19 10.70 0.02 -5.73
C THR A 19 11.92 -0.76 -6.22
N TRP A 20 12.74 -1.30 -5.31
CA TRP A 20 13.91 -2.12 -5.66
C TRP A 20 13.52 -3.38 -6.43
N ILE A 21 12.48 -4.11 -5.99
CA ILE A 21 11.99 -5.31 -6.70
C ILE A 21 11.41 -4.92 -8.07
N SER A 22 10.55 -3.91 -8.12
CA SER A 22 9.89 -3.46 -9.34
C SER A 22 10.90 -2.98 -10.39
N HIS A 23 11.98 -2.31 -9.99
CA HIS A 23 13.04 -1.90 -10.91
C HIS A 23 13.60 -3.09 -11.74
N ARG A 24 13.67 -4.29 -11.15
CA ARG A 24 14.16 -5.51 -11.82
C ARG A 24 13.07 -6.37 -12.48
N TYR A 25 11.90 -6.49 -11.84
CA TYR A 25 10.89 -7.51 -12.17
C TYR A 25 9.58 -6.95 -12.73
N GLY A 26 9.44 -5.63 -12.91
CA GLY A 26 8.28 -5.05 -13.59
C GLY A 26 7.64 -3.89 -12.84
N PHE A 27 6.33 -3.95 -12.62
CA PHE A 27 5.57 -2.89 -11.95
C PHE A 27 5.13 -3.34 -10.55
N GLY A 28 5.11 -2.40 -9.62
CA GLY A 28 4.57 -2.56 -8.28
C GLY A 28 3.36 -1.66 -8.08
N THR A 29 2.50 -2.02 -7.13
CA THR A 29 1.43 -1.14 -6.65
C THR A 29 1.65 -0.97 -5.14
N TYR A 30 1.73 0.28 -4.69
CA TYR A 30 1.81 0.64 -3.29
C TYR A 30 0.50 1.27 -2.87
N ILE A 31 -0.18 0.67 -1.91
CA ILE A 31 -1.49 1.10 -1.43
C ILE A 31 -1.35 1.56 0.01
N HIS A 32 -1.73 2.81 0.27
CA HIS A 32 -1.90 3.29 1.64
C HIS A 32 -3.32 3.02 2.12
N LEU A 33 -3.44 2.34 3.26
CA LEU A 33 -4.72 2.00 3.88
C LEU A 33 -5.13 3.07 4.89
N ILE A 34 -6.30 3.65 4.65
CA ILE A 34 -7.01 4.54 5.58
C ILE A 34 -8.11 3.72 6.23
N GLU A 35 -7.92 3.39 7.51
CA GLU A 35 -8.90 2.59 8.23
C GLU A 35 -10.11 3.44 8.65
N GLY A 36 -11.28 3.08 8.14
CA GLY A 36 -12.51 3.81 8.40
C GLY A 36 -13.59 3.54 7.35
N TYR A 37 -14.76 4.15 7.57
CA TYR A 37 -15.85 4.10 6.60
C TYR A 37 -15.70 5.21 5.55
N TYR A 38 -16.12 4.91 4.33
CA TYR A 38 -16.15 5.92 3.26
C TYR A 38 -17.02 7.12 3.69
N SER A 39 -16.43 8.30 3.62
CA SER A 39 -17.08 9.57 3.88
C SER A 39 -16.43 10.65 3.03
N ARG A 40 -17.08 11.82 2.93
CA ARG A 40 -16.49 12.95 2.21
C ARG A 40 -15.14 13.37 2.80
N ILE A 41 -15.00 13.29 4.14
CA ILE A 41 -13.77 13.66 4.83
C ILE A 41 -12.67 12.64 4.50
N ALA A 42 -12.97 11.34 4.65
CA ALA A 42 -12.02 10.27 4.34
C ALA A 42 -11.58 10.29 2.87
N HIS A 43 -12.48 10.64 1.95
CA HIS A 43 -12.12 10.78 0.53
C HIS A 43 -11.14 11.94 0.30
N LEU A 44 -11.33 13.09 0.94
CA LEU A 44 -10.41 14.22 0.83
C LEU A 44 -9.04 13.88 1.44
N GLU A 45 -9.02 13.17 2.57
CA GLU A 45 -7.81 12.66 3.19
C GLU A 45 -7.07 11.66 2.28
N ALA A 46 -7.82 10.76 1.62
CA ALA A 46 -7.27 9.83 0.64
C ALA A 46 -6.61 10.54 -0.54
N ASP A 47 -7.27 11.55 -1.12
CA ASP A 47 -6.69 12.34 -2.22
C ASP A 47 -5.41 13.08 -1.77
N GLN A 48 -5.41 13.60 -0.53
CA GLN A 48 -4.25 14.26 0.06
C GLN A 48 -3.09 13.29 0.26
N PHE A 49 -3.33 12.12 0.84
CA PHE A 49 -2.29 11.11 1.05
C PHE A 49 -1.76 10.57 -0.29
N LEU A 50 -2.62 10.36 -1.29
CA LEU A 50 -2.17 9.98 -2.62
C LEU A 50 -1.22 11.03 -3.22
N THR A 51 -1.55 12.31 -3.10
CA THR A 51 -0.70 13.41 -3.57
C THR A 51 0.66 13.40 -2.88
N GLN A 52 0.68 13.26 -1.55
CA GLN A 52 1.93 13.20 -0.77
C GLN A 52 2.78 11.98 -1.12
N LEU A 53 2.16 10.81 -1.36
CA LEU A 53 2.87 9.62 -1.82
C LEU A 53 3.55 9.87 -3.16
N ILE A 54 2.84 10.46 -4.12
CA ILE A 54 3.38 10.77 -5.45
C ILE A 54 4.57 11.71 -5.33
N GLU A 55 4.43 12.82 -4.60
CA GLU A 55 5.50 13.78 -4.35
C GLU A 55 6.74 13.12 -3.73
N LYS A 56 6.55 12.21 -2.75
CA LYS A 56 7.65 11.44 -2.12
C LYS A 56 8.39 10.52 -3.11
N SER A 57 7.78 10.18 -4.25
CA SER A 57 8.35 9.29 -5.26
C SER A 57 8.91 9.97 -6.49
N GLU A 58 8.71 11.27 -6.69
CA GLU A 58 9.10 11.97 -7.93
C GLU A 58 10.62 11.91 -8.21
N ASP A 59 11.45 11.79 -7.17
CA ASP A 59 12.90 11.67 -7.31
C ASP A 59 13.35 10.26 -7.76
N GLU A 60 12.49 9.25 -7.61
CA GLU A 60 12.76 7.89 -8.05
C GLU A 60 12.06 7.66 -9.39
N LYS A 61 12.79 7.21 -10.44
CA LYS A 61 12.19 6.68 -11.68
C LYS A 61 11.47 5.36 -11.39
N SER A 62 10.46 5.42 -10.55
CA SER A 62 9.81 4.30 -9.92
C SER A 62 8.81 3.69 -10.88
N ARG A 63 8.85 2.35 -10.97
CA ARG A 63 7.83 1.56 -11.67
C ARG A 63 6.69 1.17 -10.72
N VAL A 64 6.54 1.94 -9.64
CA VAL A 64 5.53 1.73 -8.61
C VAL A 64 4.38 2.69 -8.83
N PHE A 65 3.18 2.14 -8.95
CA PHE A 65 1.94 2.88 -8.95
C PHE A 65 1.47 3.08 -7.53
N MET A 66 0.94 4.25 -7.24
CA MET A 66 0.49 4.61 -5.90
C MET A 66 -1.02 4.73 -5.89
N ASP A 67 -1.61 4.22 -4.82
CA ASP A 67 -3.04 4.30 -4.60
C ASP A 67 -3.34 4.40 -3.09
N THR A 68 -4.59 4.73 -2.79
CA THR A 68 -5.12 4.76 -1.42
C THR A 68 -6.38 3.92 -1.35
N ILE A 69 -6.64 3.31 -0.21
CA ILE A 69 -7.87 2.55 0.02
C ILE A 69 -8.46 2.92 1.36
N ILE A 70 -9.77 3.21 1.36
CA ILE A 70 -10.54 3.44 2.59
C ILE A 70 -11.29 2.16 2.89
N SER A 71 -11.03 1.54 4.03
CA SER A 71 -11.66 0.27 4.41
C SER A 71 -11.92 0.22 5.91
N PRO A 72 -13.05 -0.35 6.38
CA PRO A 72 -13.41 -0.35 7.80
C PRO A 72 -12.53 -1.27 8.66
N SER A 73 -11.68 -2.09 8.05
CA SER A 73 -10.72 -2.95 8.75
C SER A 73 -9.56 -3.35 7.83
N TYR A 74 -8.44 -3.77 8.42
CA TYR A 74 -7.30 -4.33 7.69
C TYR A 74 -7.68 -5.56 6.84
N THR A 75 -8.42 -6.51 7.42
CA THR A 75 -8.89 -7.72 6.72
C THR A 75 -9.77 -7.39 5.52
N SER A 76 -10.72 -6.46 5.65
CA SER A 76 -11.56 -6.06 4.51
C SER A 76 -10.74 -5.38 3.41
N ALA A 77 -9.71 -4.61 3.77
CA ALA A 77 -8.81 -4.00 2.80
C ALA A 77 -8.05 -5.06 2.02
N ILE A 78 -7.45 -6.06 2.68
CA ILE A 78 -6.75 -7.17 2.02
C ILE A 78 -7.69 -7.90 1.05
N ALA A 79 -8.91 -8.21 1.50
CA ALA A 79 -9.90 -8.92 0.68
C ALA A 79 -10.28 -8.14 -0.59
N GLN A 80 -10.31 -6.80 -0.54
CA GLN A 80 -10.52 -5.93 -1.70
C GLN A 80 -9.29 -5.88 -2.60
N ILE A 81 -8.10 -5.74 -2.00
CA ILE A 81 -6.82 -5.57 -2.71
C ILE A 81 -6.43 -6.81 -3.50
N ILE A 82 -6.67 -8.01 -2.98
CA ILE A 82 -6.40 -9.28 -3.70
C ILE A 82 -7.15 -9.35 -5.03
N GLN A 83 -8.32 -8.71 -5.12
CA GLN A 83 -9.15 -8.69 -6.32
C GLN A 83 -8.70 -7.63 -7.33
N LEU A 84 -7.78 -6.74 -6.97
CA LEU A 84 -7.31 -5.68 -7.86
C LEU A 84 -6.38 -6.25 -8.94
N PRO A 85 -6.62 -5.94 -10.22
CA PRO A 85 -5.71 -6.32 -11.29
C PRO A 85 -4.38 -5.58 -11.15
N SER A 86 -3.26 -6.20 -11.60
CA SER A 86 -2.03 -5.43 -11.74
C SER A 86 -2.20 -4.40 -12.84
N ILE A 87 -1.52 -3.26 -12.69
CA ILE A 87 -1.42 -2.22 -13.72
C ILE A 87 -0.87 -2.74 -15.06
N SER A 88 -0.12 -3.85 -15.02
CA SER A 88 0.45 -4.51 -16.20
C SER A 88 -0.54 -5.43 -16.91
N GLY A 89 -1.79 -5.53 -16.43
CA GLY A 89 -2.80 -6.48 -16.93
C GLY A 89 -2.52 -7.94 -16.57
N MET A 90 -1.55 -8.20 -15.69
CA MET A 90 -1.24 -9.53 -15.16
C MET A 90 -1.82 -9.70 -13.75
N ASP A 91 -1.93 -10.93 -13.27
CA ASP A 91 -2.36 -11.19 -11.90
C ASP A 91 -1.30 -10.70 -10.88
N ASN A 92 -1.79 -10.23 -9.74
CA ASN A 92 -0.93 -9.91 -8.60
C ASN A 92 -0.55 -11.18 -7.85
N ASN A 93 0.66 -11.69 -8.09
CA ASN A 93 1.12 -12.96 -7.52
C ASN A 93 1.88 -12.81 -6.18
N LEU A 94 2.04 -11.59 -5.67
CA LEU A 94 2.71 -11.32 -4.40
C LEU A 94 2.09 -10.12 -3.70
N ILE A 95 1.84 -10.29 -2.40
CA ILE A 95 1.49 -9.22 -1.47
C ILE A 95 2.62 -9.06 -0.46
N LEU A 96 3.06 -7.83 -0.26
CA LEU A 96 4.06 -7.44 0.72
C LEU A 96 3.38 -6.72 1.89
N PHE A 97 3.65 -7.22 3.10
CA PHE A 97 3.24 -6.61 4.35
C PHE A 97 4.48 -6.17 5.14
N GLU A 98 4.35 -5.10 5.94
CA GLU A 98 5.37 -4.68 6.88
C GLU A 98 4.81 -4.59 8.30
N PHE A 99 5.69 -4.80 9.27
CA PHE A 99 5.40 -4.63 10.69
C PHE A 99 6.62 -4.06 11.40
N ASP A 100 6.38 -3.33 12.49
CA ASP A 100 7.44 -2.86 13.37
C ASP A 100 7.80 -3.95 14.39
N LYS A 101 9.09 -4.27 14.53
CA LYS A 101 9.55 -5.25 15.51
C LYS A 101 9.51 -4.74 16.94
N GLU A 102 9.72 -3.44 17.12
CA GLU A 102 9.67 -2.79 18.43
C GLU A 102 8.22 -2.54 18.87
N ASN A 103 7.30 -2.42 17.90
CA ASN A 103 5.86 -2.25 18.13
C ASN A 103 5.00 -3.14 17.21
N PRO A 104 4.95 -4.47 17.43
CA PRO A 104 4.34 -5.42 16.51
C PRO A 104 2.81 -5.51 16.60
N VAL A 105 2.13 -4.38 16.89
CA VAL A 105 0.67 -4.35 17.08
C VAL A 105 -0.09 -4.82 15.84
N ASN A 106 0.40 -4.49 14.64
CA ASN A 106 -0.21 -4.90 13.39
C ASN A 106 0.15 -6.34 12.96
N LEU A 107 1.12 -6.99 13.61
CA LEU A 107 1.60 -8.33 13.23
C LEU A 107 0.52 -9.41 13.43
N SER A 108 -0.27 -9.33 14.50
CA SER A 108 -1.34 -10.31 14.74
C SER A 108 -2.38 -10.25 13.61
N GLN A 109 -2.75 -9.05 13.19
CA GLN A 109 -3.67 -8.86 12.07
C GLN A 109 -3.09 -9.42 10.77
N ILE A 110 -1.78 -9.24 10.51
CA ILE A 110 -1.14 -9.80 9.32
C ILE A 110 -1.17 -11.34 9.33
N ILE A 111 -0.96 -11.97 10.50
CA ILE A 111 -0.92 -13.43 10.64
C ILE A 111 -2.33 -14.06 10.59
N ASP A 112 -3.34 -13.34 11.07
CA ASP A 112 -4.73 -13.83 11.12
C ASP A 112 -5.43 -13.84 9.73
N ASN A 113 -4.80 -13.23 8.71
CA ASN A 113 -5.28 -13.18 7.32
C ASN A 113 -4.53 -14.17 6.41
#